data_AF-A0A3C1BB34-F1
#
_entry.id   AF-A0A3C1BB34-F1
#
_cell.length_a   1.000
_cell.length_b   1.000
_cell.length_c   1.000
_cell.angle_alpha   90.00
_cell.angle_beta   90.00
_cell.angle_gamma   90.00
#
_symmetry.space_group_name_H-M   'P 1'
#
loop_
_entity.id
_entity.type
_entity.pdbx_description
1 polymer ?
#
loop_
_entity_poly.entity_id
_entity_poly.type
_entity_poly.pdbx_seq_one_letter_code
_entity_poly.pdbx_strand_id
1 'polypeptide(L)' 'GLWVGKFLKTHSYQKVLTDAAAAEIGAYGSRLCMLEGFVGHAEQCNLRVRRYGGQNVPYGAAAE' A
#
# COMPACT_ATOMS: atom_id res chain seq x y z
N GLY A 1 -6.40 29.36 -21.41
CA GLY A 1 -7.68 29.47 -22.14
C GLY A 1 -8.79 28.87 -21.30
N LEU A 2 -10.06 29.20 -21.61
CA LEU A 2 -11.20 28.52 -21.00
C LEU A 2 -11.16 27.03 -21.37
N TRP A 3 -11.29 26.14 -20.38
CA TRP A 3 -11.27 24.68 -20.55
C TRP A 3 -12.18 24.03 -19.51
N VAL A 4 -12.86 22.94 -19.91
CA VAL A 4 -13.91 22.29 -19.13
C VAL A 4 -13.41 21.77 -17.78
N GLY A 5 -12.21 21.21 -17.70
CA GLY A 5 -11.73 20.65 -16.44
C GLY A 5 -11.27 21.68 -15.41
N LYS A 6 -11.36 22.99 -15.69
CA LYS A 6 -11.31 24.03 -14.64
C LYS A 6 -12.51 23.92 -13.69
N PHE A 7 -13.58 23.25 -14.12
CA PHE A 7 -14.82 23.04 -13.35
C PHE A 7 -15.00 21.57 -12.91
N LEU A 8 -14.02 20.71 -13.16
CA LEU A 8 -14.05 19.30 -12.77
C LEU A 8 -12.90 18.97 -11.83
N LYS A 9 -13.08 17.91 -11.03
CA LYS A 9 -12.02 17.31 -10.21
C LYS A 9 -11.76 15.91 -10.72
N THR A 10 -10.50 15.58 -10.96
CA THR A 10 -10.08 14.21 -11.24
C THR A 10 -9.99 13.45 -9.93
N HIS A 11 -10.73 12.35 -9.80
CA HIS A 11 -10.68 11.46 -8.64
C HIS A 11 -10.15 10.09 -9.07
N SER A 12 -9.01 9.69 -8.50
CA SER A 12 -8.47 8.34 -8.71
C SER A 12 -9.21 7.34 -7.84
N TYR A 13 -9.55 6.19 -8.40
CA TYR A 13 -10.11 5.05 -7.68
C TYR A 13 -9.27 3.80 -7.98
N GLN A 14 -9.01 3.01 -6.94
CA GLN A 14 -8.32 1.73 -7.07
C GLN A 14 -9.02 0.67 -6.23
N LYS A 15 -9.03 -0.56 -6.74
CA LYS A 15 -9.53 -1.74 -6.05
C LYS A 15 -8.56 -2.89 -6.28
N VAL A 16 -8.02 -3.44 -5.19
CA VAL A 16 -7.18 -4.65 -5.22
C VAL A 16 -8.11 -5.85 -5.18
N LEU A 17 -8.03 -6.73 -6.19
CA LEU A 17 -9.02 -7.78 -6.42
C LEU A 17 -8.62 -9.15 -5.87
N THR A 18 -7.33 -9.41 -5.70
CA THR A 18 -6.82 -10.72 -5.29
C THR A 18 -5.93 -10.61 -4.06
N ASP A 19 -5.93 -11.67 -3.25
CA ASP A 19 -5.08 -11.80 -2.07
C ASP A 19 -3.61 -11.76 -2.45
N ALA A 20 -3.23 -12.40 -3.57
CA ALA A 20 -1.87 -12.37 -4.11
C ALA A 20 -1.42 -10.95 -4.44
N ALA A 21 -2.25 -10.15 -5.13
CA ALA A 21 -1.92 -8.76 -5.43
C ALA A 21 -1.84 -7.89 -4.16
N ALA A 22 -2.70 -8.15 -3.17
CA ALA A 22 -2.68 -7.43 -1.89
C ALA A 22 -1.41 -7.73 -1.09
N ALA A 23 -0.95 -8.98 -1.09
CA ALA A 23 0.31 -9.38 -0.46
C ALA A 23 1.52 -8.78 -1.20
N GLU A 24 1.54 -8.87 -2.52
CA GLU A 24 2.63 -8.35 -3.36
C GLU A 24 2.82 -6.83 -3.18
N ILE A 25 1.77 -6.03 -3.39
CA ILE A 25 1.89 -4.58 -3.23
C ILE A 25 2.12 -4.18 -1.77
N GLY A 26 1.60 -4.97 -0.82
CA GLY A 26 1.86 -4.81 0.60
C GLY A 26 3.35 -4.97 0.93
N ALA A 27 4.04 -5.95 0.36
CA ALA A 27 5.47 -6.15 0.61
C ALA A 27 6.32 -4.97 0.10
N TYR A 28 6.03 -4.47 -1.11
CA TYR A 28 6.67 -3.26 -1.63
C TYR A 28 6.40 -2.03 -0.74
N GLY A 29 5.13 -1.79 -0.40
CA GLY A 29 4.74 -0.68 0.46
C GLY A 29 5.37 -0.73 1.85
N SER A 30 5.48 -1.93 2.44
CA SER A 30 6.15 -2.14 3.72
C SER A 30 7.61 -1.69 3.69
N ARG A 31 8.39 -2.16 2.72
CA ARG A 31 9.80 -1.77 2.56
C ARG A 31 9.96 -0.27 2.35
N LEU A 32 9.16 0.32 1.47
CA LEU A 32 9.21 1.76 1.17
C LEU A 32 8.86 2.60 2.41
N CYS A 33 7.76 2.29 3.10
CA CYS A 33 7.36 3.03 4.29
C CYS A 33 8.37 2.89 5.43
N MET A 34 9.05 1.74 5.57
CA MET A 34 10.13 1.60 6.56
C MET A 34 11.36 2.44 6.21
N LEU A 35 11.73 2.53 4.93
CA LEU A 35 12.80 3.42 4.47
C LEU A 35 12.46 4.90 4.69
N GLU A 36 11.18 5.26 4.58
CA GLU A 36 10.69 6.62 4.81
C GLU A 36 10.48 6.96 6.30
N GLY A 37 10.60 5.98 7.21
CA GLY A 37 10.34 6.17 8.64
C GLY A 37 8.85 6.19 9.03
N PHE A 38 7.95 5.75 8.14
CA PHE A 38 6.50 5.72 8.34
C PHE A 38 6.00 4.36 8.85
N VAL A 39 6.37 4.02 10.08
CA VAL A 39 6.07 2.71 10.71
C VAL A 39 4.57 2.36 10.70
N GLY A 40 3.68 3.33 10.94
CA GLY A 40 2.23 3.09 10.91
C GLY A 40 1.69 2.69 9.53
N HIS A 41 2.24 3.28 8.46
CA HIS A 41 1.89 2.90 7.08
C HIS A 41 2.48 1.54 6.73
N ALA A 42 3.73 1.29 7.12
CA ALA A 42 4.37 -0.02 6.96
C ALA A 42 3.57 -1.12 7.65
N GLU A 43 3.03 -0.89 8.84
CA GLU A 43 2.21 -1.87 9.54
C GLU A 43 0.86 -2.14 8.87
N GLN A 44 0.23 -1.12 8.25
CA GLN A 44 -0.96 -1.37 7.41
C GLN A 44 -0.64 -2.28 6.23
N CYS A 45 0.52 -2.10 5.60
CA CYS A 45 1.02 -3.01 4.57
C CYS A 45 1.32 -4.41 5.14
N ASN A 46 2.03 -4.50 6.28
CA ASN A 46 2.40 -5.76 6.92
C ASN A 46 1.17 -6.59 7.32
N LEU A 47 0.06 -5.98 7.73
CA LEU A 47 -1.19 -6.69 7.99
C LEU A 47 -1.69 -7.45 6.76
N ARG A 48 -1.54 -6.88 5.56
CA ARG A 48 -1.91 -7.54 4.30
C ARG A 48 -0.94 -8.66 3.97
N VAL A 49 0.37 -8.42 4.13
CA VAL A 49 1.43 -9.42 3.90
C VAL A 49 1.26 -10.64 4.82
N ARG A 50 1.01 -10.41 6.12
CA ARG A 50 0.75 -11.48 7.09
C ARG A 50 -0.52 -12.25 6.73
N ARG A 51 -1.62 -11.54 6.48
CA ARG A 51 -2.94 -12.15 6.27
C ARG A 51 -3.05 -12.92 4.95
N TYR A 52 -2.54 -12.35 3.86
CA TYR A 52 -2.76 -12.86 2.50
C TYR A 52 -1.52 -13.52 1.90
N GLY A 53 -0.32 -13.09 2.31
CA GLY A 53 0.94 -13.68 1.88
C GLY A 53 1.45 -14.79 2.80
N GLY A 54 0.87 -14.96 3.99
CA GLY A 54 1.31 -15.96 4.97
C GLY A 54 2.71 -15.74 5.52
N GLN A 55 3.30 -14.56 5.29
CA GLN A 55 4.65 -14.23 5.75
C GLN A 55 4.61 -13.61 7.16
N ASN A 56 5.50 -14.06 8.04
CA ASN A 56 5.60 -13.49 9.38
C ASN A 56 6.55 -12.28 9.37
N VAL A 57 5.98 -11.08 9.32
CA VAL A 57 6.73 -9.82 9.44
C VAL A 57 6.65 -9.32 10.88
N PRO A 58 7.77 -9.12 11.61
CA PRO A 58 7.72 -8.54 12.95
C PRO A 58 7.08 -7.15 12.97
N TYR A 59 6.54 -6.73 14.11
CA TYR A 59 6.00 -5.38 14.25
C TYR A 59 7.11 -4.33 14.09
N GLY A 60 6.88 -3.32 13.25
CA GLY A 60 7.85 -2.26 12.99
C GLY A 60 9.05 -2.73 12.17
N ALA A 61 8.95 -3.84 11.48
CA ALA A 61 9.94 -4.33 10.53
C ALA A 61 9.42 -4.26 9.09
N ALA A 62 10.35 -4.22 8.13
CA ALA A 62 10.02 -4.32 6.72
C ALA A 62 9.72 -5.78 6.35
N ALA A 63 8.79 -5.98 5.41
CA ALA A 63 8.63 -7.26 4.74
C ALA A 63 9.85 -7.56 3.84
N GLU A 64 10.19 -8.84 3.67
CA GLU A 64 11.25 -9.27 2.73
C GLU A 64 10.83 -9.05 1.27
#